data_AF-A0A2V5UI90-F1
#
_entry.id   AF-A0A2V5UI90-F1
#
_cell.length_a   1.000
_cell.length_b   1.000
_cell.length_c   1.000
_cell.angle_alpha   90.00
_cell.angle_beta   90.00
_cell.angle_gamma   90.00
#
_symmetry.space_group_name_H-M   'P 1'
#
loop_
_entity.id
_entity.type
_entity.pdbx_description
1 polymer ?
#
loop_
_entity_poly.entity_id
_entity_poly.type
_entity_poly.pdbx_seq_one_letter_code
_entity_poly.pdbx_strand_id
1 'polypeptide(L)'
;MSIDDTQRCGYKPKAQMKQPFLIRIFIWFAALASAGMFLAILLAICDIGPSVMGGERVTRAEWLHIAAPLVAVIGVLMALIAFGFAAQKPWSRHLVIAIFGLIIVYAATLGALNVLRHTIMWRAIVNGLVFGSVSAWYFYLKPNVAAYFRELSKR
;
A
#
# COMPACT_ATOMS: atom_id res chain seq x y z
N MET A 1 30.04 4.47 43.29
CA MET A 1 28.67 4.73 42.82
C MET A 1 28.11 3.38 42.38
N SER A 2 27.24 2.79 43.21
CA SER A 2 26.79 1.41 43.10
C SER A 2 25.71 1.26 42.01
N ILE A 3 25.64 0.09 41.38
CA ILE A 3 24.69 -0.29 40.31
C ILE A 3 23.21 -0.25 40.78
N ASP A 4 22.98 -0.01 42.07
CA ASP A 4 21.66 -0.04 42.70
C ASP A 4 20.81 1.25 42.49
N ASP A 5 21.44 2.40 42.20
CA ASP A 5 20.70 3.68 42.06
C ASP A 5 19.91 3.81 40.75
N THR A 6 20.24 3.01 39.72
CA THR A 6 19.52 3.05 38.43
C THR A 6 18.16 2.36 38.45
N GLN A 7 17.83 1.57 39.48
CA GLN A 7 16.50 0.96 39.62
C GLN A 7 15.46 1.87 40.32
N ARG A 8 15.88 2.90 41.06
CA ARG A 8 14.96 3.84 41.73
C ARG A 8 14.35 4.88 40.80
N CYS A 9 15.04 5.22 39.72
CA CYS A 9 14.47 6.01 38.65
C CYS A 9 13.71 5.03 37.76
N GLY A 10 12.37 5.11 37.71
CA GLY A 10 11.47 4.21 36.97
C GLY A 10 11.64 4.19 35.44
N TYR A 11 12.88 4.30 34.96
CA TYR A 11 13.29 4.11 33.59
C TYR A 11 13.12 2.64 33.22
N LYS A 12 11.90 2.25 32.86
CA LYS A 12 11.71 1.06 32.03
C LYS A 12 12.36 1.38 30.68
N PRO A 13 13.45 0.71 30.28
CA PRO A 13 13.98 0.88 28.94
C PRO A 13 12.82 0.63 27.98
N LYS A 14 12.53 1.59 27.10
CA LYS A 14 11.52 1.40 26.05
C LYS A 14 11.93 0.13 25.31
N ALA A 15 11.21 -0.96 25.53
CA ALA A 15 11.48 -2.23 24.86
C ALA A 15 11.58 -1.92 23.37
N GLN A 16 12.77 -2.09 22.79
CA GLN A 16 12.97 -1.82 21.37
C GLN A 16 12.07 -2.80 20.62
N MET A 17 10.94 -2.32 20.12
CA MET A 17 10.04 -3.13 19.34
C MET A 17 10.77 -3.54 18.07
N LYS A 18 11.09 -4.83 17.99
CA LYS A 18 11.70 -5.40 16.79
C LYS A 18 10.68 -5.31 15.66
N GLN A 19 10.89 -4.36 14.75
CA GLN A 19 10.04 -4.19 13.57
C GLN A 19 9.90 -5.53 12.85
N PRO A 20 8.67 -6.01 12.59
CA PRO A 20 8.47 -7.30 11.95
C PRO A 20 9.16 -7.35 10.59
N PHE A 21 9.79 -8.48 10.29
CA PHE A 21 10.57 -8.66 9.06
C PHE A 21 9.77 -8.34 7.79
N LEU A 22 8.51 -8.79 7.72
CA LEU A 22 7.63 -8.49 6.58
C LEU A 22 7.39 -6.98 6.40
N ILE A 23 7.32 -6.18 7.46
CA ILE A 23 7.16 -4.72 7.32
C ILE A 23 8.40 -4.11 6.66
N ARG A 24 9.60 -4.65 6.93
CA ARG A 24 10.83 -4.19 6.27
C ARG A 24 10.82 -4.52 4.78
N ILE A 25 10.34 -5.71 4.41
CA ILE A 25 10.14 -6.07 3.00
C ILE A 25 9.12 -5.13 2.36
N PHE A 26 8.02 -4.84 3.05
CA PHE A 26 6.98 -3.96 2.52
C PHE A 26 7.43 -2.52 2.32
N ILE A 27 8.40 -2.00 3.08
CA ILE A 27 9.00 -0.68 2.80
C ILE A 27 9.64 -0.67 1.42
N TRP A 28 10.53 -1.63 1.15
CA TRP A 28 11.24 -1.71 -0.13
C TRP A 28 10.29 -2.00 -1.28
N PHE A 29 9.36 -2.93 -1.07
CA PHE A 29 8.33 -3.23 -2.07
C PHE A 29 7.51 -1.97 -2.38
N ALA A 30 7.07 -1.23 -1.37
CA ALA A 30 6.24 -0.05 -1.60
C ALA A 30 7.00 1.08 -2.29
N ALA A 31 8.27 1.30 -1.93
CA ALA A 31 9.13 2.27 -2.58
C ALA A 31 9.39 1.91 -4.07
N LEU A 32 9.75 0.65 -4.34
CA LEU A 32 9.98 0.17 -5.71
C LEU A 32 8.72 0.19 -6.56
N ALA A 33 7.58 -0.20 -6.00
CA ALA A 33 6.30 -0.16 -6.69
C ALA A 33 5.89 1.28 -7.02
N SER A 34 6.05 2.22 -6.08
CA SER A 34 5.82 3.64 -6.34
C SER A 34 6.69 4.15 -7.49
N ALA A 35 8.00 3.89 -7.44
CA ALA A 35 8.92 4.30 -8.50
C ALA A 35 8.53 3.67 -9.85
N GLY A 36 8.19 2.38 -9.87
CA GLY A 36 7.76 1.68 -11.07
C GLY A 36 6.45 2.22 -11.66
N MET A 37 5.49 2.63 -10.82
CA MET A 37 4.23 3.23 -11.26
C MET A 37 4.44 4.60 -11.94
N PHE A 38 5.26 5.47 -11.35
CA PHE A 38 5.60 6.75 -11.99
C PHE A 38 6.45 6.56 -13.24
N LEU A 39 7.37 5.60 -13.23
CA LEU A 39 8.12 5.23 -14.43
C LEU A 39 7.18 4.74 -15.54
N ALA A 40 6.19 3.90 -15.23
CA ALA A 40 5.21 3.43 -16.21
C ALA A 40 4.40 4.58 -16.83
N ILE A 41 4.02 5.58 -16.03
CA ILE A 41 3.36 6.80 -16.52
C ILE A 41 4.31 7.58 -17.45
N LEU A 42 5.57 7.78 -17.06
CA LEU A 42 6.56 8.47 -17.88
C LEU A 42 6.80 7.73 -19.22
N LEU A 43 6.94 6.41 -19.19
CA LEU A 43 7.10 5.59 -20.39
C LEU A 43 5.87 5.69 -21.30
N ALA A 44 4.67 5.67 -20.73
CA ALA A 44 3.44 5.87 -21.49
C ALA A 44 3.36 7.27 -22.11
N ILE A 45 3.82 8.31 -21.40
CA ILE A 45 3.91 9.67 -21.95
C ILE A 45 4.92 9.73 -23.11
N CYS A 46 6.07 9.07 -22.98
CA CYS A 46 7.12 9.03 -24.01
C CYS A 46 6.84 8.04 -25.16
N ASP A 47 5.70 7.37 -25.17
CA ASP A 47 5.31 6.35 -26.17
C ASP A 47 6.26 5.13 -26.20
N ILE A 48 6.79 4.75 -25.03
CA ILE A 48 7.70 3.61 -24.88
C ILE A 48 6.95 2.40 -24.31
N GLY A 49 6.76 1.38 -25.17
CA GLY A 49 6.22 0.08 -24.78
C GLY A 49 4.69 -0.06 -24.89
N PRO A 50 4.16 -1.29 -24.84
CA PRO A 50 2.73 -1.53 -24.99
C PRO A 50 1.94 -1.09 -23.76
N SER A 51 0.84 -0.37 -23.96
CA SER A 51 -0.13 -0.06 -22.91
C SER A 51 -1.07 -1.25 -22.70
N VAL A 52 -0.99 -1.90 -21.53
CA VAL A 52 -1.81 -3.07 -21.19
C VAL A 52 -2.67 -2.76 -19.97
N MET A 53 -3.96 -3.01 -20.05
CA MET A 53 -4.91 -2.88 -18.95
C MET A 53 -5.70 -4.17 -18.85
N GLY A 54 -5.78 -4.77 -17.66
CA GLY A 54 -6.59 -5.97 -17.52
C GLY A 54 -6.12 -7.16 -18.38
N GLY A 55 -4.84 -7.22 -18.78
CA GLY A 55 -4.31 -8.28 -19.66
C GLY A 55 -4.63 -8.06 -21.14
N GLU A 56 -5.29 -6.95 -21.49
CA GLU A 56 -5.64 -6.58 -22.84
C GLU A 56 -4.81 -5.37 -23.27
N ARG A 57 -4.41 -5.33 -24.55
CA ARG A 57 -3.74 -4.15 -25.11
C ARG A 57 -4.78 -3.05 -25.30
N VAL A 58 -4.52 -1.89 -24.71
CA VAL A 58 -5.36 -0.68 -24.85
C VAL A 58 -4.56 0.40 -25.54
N THR A 59 -5.24 1.40 -26.08
CA THR A 59 -4.54 2.54 -26.71
C THR A 59 -3.86 3.39 -25.65
N ARG A 60 -2.78 4.10 -26.03
CA ARG A 60 -2.05 5.01 -25.13
C ARG A 60 -2.96 6.08 -24.53
N ALA A 61 -3.79 6.71 -25.36
CA ALA A 61 -4.68 7.78 -24.92
C ALA A 61 -5.70 7.26 -23.91
N GLU A 62 -6.28 6.09 -24.18
CA GLU A 62 -7.20 5.41 -23.27
C GLU A 62 -6.53 5.01 -21.96
N TRP A 63 -5.31 4.45 -22.00
CA TRP A 63 -4.56 4.12 -20.80
C TRP A 63 -4.21 5.35 -19.96
N LEU A 64 -3.77 6.44 -20.60
CA LEU A 64 -3.44 7.70 -19.91
C LEU A 64 -4.69 8.38 -19.32
N HIS A 65 -5.86 8.21 -19.94
CA HIS A 65 -7.08 8.81 -19.46
C HIS A 65 -7.76 7.98 -18.35
N ILE A 66 -7.67 6.65 -18.44
CA ILE A 66 -8.37 5.73 -17.55
C ILE A 66 -7.43 5.14 -16.49
N ALA A 67 -6.30 4.57 -16.86
CA ALA A 67 -5.43 3.86 -15.92
C ALA A 67 -4.47 4.81 -15.18
N ALA A 68 -3.85 5.76 -15.89
CA ALA A 68 -2.81 6.61 -15.30
C ALA A 68 -3.26 7.43 -14.07
N PRO A 69 -4.48 8.00 -14.01
CA PRO A 69 -4.91 8.73 -12.81
C PRO A 69 -4.95 7.83 -11.57
N LEU A 70 -5.53 6.63 -11.68
CA LEU A 70 -5.54 5.67 -10.58
C LEU A 70 -4.13 5.22 -10.21
N VAL A 71 -3.29 4.90 -11.21
CA VAL A 71 -1.90 4.48 -11.01
C VAL A 71 -1.09 5.56 -10.29
N ALA A 72 -1.28 6.84 -10.65
CA ALA A 72 -0.61 7.96 -10.00
C ALA A 72 -1.02 8.09 -8.53
N VAL A 73 -2.31 8.01 -8.23
CA VAL A 73 -2.82 8.07 -6.85
C VAL A 73 -2.28 6.88 -6.03
N ILE A 74 -2.31 5.67 -6.57
CA ILE A 74 -1.73 4.49 -5.90
C ILE A 74 -0.23 4.68 -5.71
N GLY A 75 0.51 5.22 -6.69
CA GLY A 75 1.93 5.53 -6.57
C GLY A 75 2.22 6.45 -5.38
N VAL A 76 1.46 7.55 -5.24
CA VAL A 76 1.57 8.45 -4.08
C VAL A 76 1.28 7.71 -2.77
N LEU A 77 0.21 6.92 -2.72
CA LEU A 77 -0.14 6.13 -1.53
C LEU A 77 0.97 5.13 -1.16
N MET A 78 1.60 4.49 -2.16
CA MET A 78 2.71 3.56 -1.96
C MET A 78 3.96 4.27 -1.42
N ALA A 79 4.27 5.48 -1.91
CA ALA A 79 5.33 6.30 -1.32
C ALA A 79 5.03 6.68 0.13
N LEU A 80 3.79 7.07 0.44
CA LEU A 80 3.35 7.38 1.81
C LEU A 80 3.36 6.15 2.72
N ILE A 81 3.05 4.96 2.20
CA ILE A 81 3.16 3.70 2.94
C ILE A 81 4.62 3.38 3.23
N ALA A 82 5.52 3.50 2.25
CA ALA A 82 6.95 3.28 2.44
C ALA A 82 7.51 4.22 3.51
N PHE A 83 7.18 5.52 3.41
CA PHE A 83 7.53 6.52 4.43
C PHE A 83 6.92 6.18 5.79
N GLY A 84 5.63 5.86 5.84
CA GLY A 84 4.91 5.57 7.07
C GLY A 84 5.44 4.33 7.79
N PHE A 85 5.84 3.28 7.07
CA PHE A 85 6.48 2.11 7.65
C PHE A 85 7.91 2.40 8.11
N ALA A 86 8.69 3.17 7.35
CA ALA A 86 10.05 3.56 7.72
C ALA A 86 10.06 4.48 8.96
N ALA A 87 9.13 5.43 9.02
CA ALA A 87 8.93 6.35 10.14
C ALA A 87 8.10 5.73 11.28
N GLN A 88 7.75 4.44 11.20
CA GLN A 88 6.98 3.70 12.21
C GLN A 88 5.68 4.40 12.61
N LYS A 89 5.00 5.02 11.64
CA LYS A 89 3.73 5.70 11.86
C LYS A 89 2.57 4.72 11.85
N PRO A 90 1.67 4.73 12.85
CA PRO A 90 0.59 3.77 12.97
C PRO A 90 -0.48 3.92 11.88
N TRP A 91 -0.61 5.11 11.28
CA TRP A 91 -1.60 5.37 10.23
C TRP A 91 -1.31 4.64 8.91
N SER A 92 -0.06 4.20 8.69
CA SER A 92 0.39 3.55 7.44
C SER A 92 -0.39 2.29 7.09
N ARG A 93 -0.85 1.51 8.09
CA ARG A 93 -1.68 0.32 7.87
C ARG A 93 -3.04 0.64 7.24
N HIS A 94 -3.61 1.82 7.51
CA HIS A 94 -4.89 2.23 6.97
C HIS A 94 -4.75 2.61 5.48
N LEU A 95 -3.61 3.18 5.08
CA LEU A 95 -3.34 3.47 3.67
C LEU A 95 -3.28 2.22 2.80
N VAL A 96 -2.72 1.12 3.32
CA VAL A 96 -2.72 -0.17 2.60
C VAL A 96 -4.15 -0.62 2.31
N ILE A 97 -5.04 -0.54 3.30
CA ILE A 97 -6.46 -0.90 3.13
C ILE A 97 -7.15 0.08 2.17
N ALA A 98 -6.83 1.38 2.27
CA ALA A 98 -7.39 2.40 1.40
C ALA A 98 -7.06 2.15 -0.08
N ILE A 99 -5.87 1.63 -0.42
CA ILE A 99 -5.53 1.26 -1.81
C ILE A 99 -6.52 0.22 -2.35
N PHE A 100 -6.84 -0.83 -1.58
CA PHE A 100 -7.78 -1.86 -2.05
C PHE A 100 -9.20 -1.31 -2.18
N GLY A 101 -9.64 -0.49 -1.23
CA GLY A 101 -10.92 0.21 -1.33
C GLY A 101 -10.99 1.10 -2.57
N LEU A 102 -9.93 1.87 -2.83
CA LEU A 102 -9.82 2.74 -4.00
C LEU A 102 -9.89 1.93 -5.31
N ILE A 103 -9.18 0.80 -5.40
CA ILE A 103 -9.23 -0.08 -6.59
C ILE A 103 -10.64 -0.59 -6.83
N ILE A 104 -11.33 -1.08 -5.79
CA ILE A 104 -12.70 -1.61 -5.90
C ILE A 104 -13.67 -0.51 -6.34
N VAL A 105 -13.63 0.66 -5.68
CA VAL A 105 -14.52 1.79 -6.00
C VAL A 105 -14.26 2.29 -7.43
N TYR A 106 -12.99 2.41 -7.82
CA TYR A 106 -12.63 2.87 -9.16
C TYR A 106 -13.08 1.88 -10.24
N ALA A 107 -12.81 0.59 -10.04
CA ALA A 107 -13.25 -0.46 -10.97
C ALA A 107 -14.78 -0.52 -11.09
N ALA A 108 -15.50 -0.44 -9.96
CA ALA A 108 -16.96 -0.43 -9.95
C ALA A 108 -17.53 0.80 -10.66
N THR A 109 -16.96 1.98 -10.44
CA THR A 109 -17.41 3.23 -11.08
C THR A 109 -17.23 3.16 -12.60
N LEU A 110 -16.05 2.79 -13.06
CA LEU A 110 -15.78 2.69 -14.50
C LEU A 110 -16.54 1.55 -15.18
N GLY A 111 -16.78 0.44 -14.47
CA GLY A 111 -17.62 -0.65 -14.98
C GLY A 111 -19.09 -0.26 -15.05
N ALA A 112 -19.61 0.47 -14.06
CA ALA A 112 -20.97 1.01 -14.08
C ALA A 112 -21.18 2.04 -15.20
N LEU A 113 -20.14 2.81 -15.53
CA LEU A 113 -20.14 3.73 -16.67
C LEU A 113 -19.93 3.02 -18.03
N ASN A 114 -19.80 1.68 -18.06
CA ASN A 114 -19.46 0.89 -19.26
C ASN A 114 -18.17 1.34 -19.97
N VAL A 115 -17.31 2.11 -19.29
CA VAL A 115 -16.00 2.56 -19.79
C VAL A 115 -15.00 1.42 -19.73
N LEU A 116 -15.11 0.54 -18.73
CA LEU A 116 -14.32 -0.67 -18.61
C LEU A 116 -15.13 -1.90 -19.00
N ARG A 117 -14.49 -2.80 -19.75
CA ARG A 117 -15.03 -4.12 -20.03
C ARG A 117 -15.28 -4.87 -18.71
N HIS A 118 -16.46 -5.47 -18.59
CA HIS A 118 -16.93 -6.10 -17.35
C HIS A 118 -15.99 -7.20 -16.82
N THR A 119 -15.24 -7.88 -17.70
CA THR A 119 -14.24 -8.89 -17.33
C THR A 119 -13.06 -8.29 -16.55
N ILE A 120 -12.59 -7.10 -16.96
CA ILE A 120 -11.50 -6.37 -16.31
C ILE A 120 -11.98 -5.84 -14.96
N MET A 121 -13.20 -5.28 -14.91
CA MET A 121 -13.85 -4.83 -13.67
C MET A 121 -13.92 -5.98 -12.66
N TRP A 122 -14.52 -7.12 -13.02
CA TRP A 122 -14.72 -8.23 -12.10
C TRP A 122 -13.39 -8.75 -11.55
N ARG A 123 -12.36 -8.87 -12.40
CA ARG A 123 -11.04 -9.30 -11.96
C ARG A 123 -10.40 -8.31 -10.97
N ALA A 124 -10.55 -7.01 -11.19
CA ALA A 124 -10.07 -5.98 -10.28
C ALA A 124 -10.79 -6.04 -8.92
N ILE A 125 -12.11 -6.23 -8.93
CA ILE A 125 -12.91 -6.36 -7.70
C ILE A 125 -12.51 -7.61 -6.92
N VAL A 126 -12.46 -8.78 -7.57
CA VAL A 126 -12.09 -10.05 -6.91
C VAL A 126 -10.68 -9.97 -6.34
N ASN A 127 -9.70 -9.50 -7.12
CA ASN A 127 -8.34 -9.33 -6.63
C ASN A 127 -8.28 -8.32 -5.47
N GLY A 128 -8.98 -7.20 -5.59
CA GLY A 128 -9.06 -6.18 -4.54
C GLY A 128 -9.62 -6.75 -3.24
N LEU A 129 -10.68 -7.55 -3.30
CA LEU A 129 -11.28 -8.19 -2.14
C LEU A 129 -10.36 -9.25 -1.52
N VAL A 130 -9.75 -10.11 -2.34
CA VAL A 130 -8.84 -11.16 -1.85
C VAL A 130 -7.61 -10.55 -1.18
N PHE A 131 -6.89 -9.67 -1.89
CA PHE A 131 -5.69 -9.03 -1.34
C PHE A 131 -6.02 -8.05 -0.20
N GLY A 132 -7.16 -7.37 -0.28
CA GLY A 132 -7.65 -6.49 0.78
C GLY A 132 -7.96 -7.26 2.06
N SER A 133 -8.61 -8.42 1.95
CA SER A 133 -8.94 -9.29 3.08
C SER A 133 -7.69 -9.88 3.73
N VAL A 134 -6.74 -10.36 2.92
CA VAL A 134 -5.44 -10.85 3.42
C VAL A 134 -4.67 -9.73 4.12
N SER A 135 -4.70 -8.52 3.57
CA SER A 135 -4.07 -7.35 4.18
C SER A 135 -4.74 -6.98 5.50
N ALA A 136 -6.08 -6.96 5.55
CA ALA A 136 -6.82 -6.70 6.78
C ALA A 136 -6.49 -7.73 7.86
N TRP A 137 -6.45 -9.02 7.51
CA TRP A 137 -6.03 -10.07 8.43
C TRP A 137 -4.59 -9.84 8.94
N TYR A 138 -3.64 -9.56 8.04
CA TYR A 138 -2.24 -9.37 8.41
C TYR A 138 -2.03 -8.15 9.34
N PHE A 139 -2.65 -7.01 9.05
CA PHE A 139 -2.43 -5.76 9.79
C PHE A 139 -3.24 -5.65 11.08
N TYR A 140 -4.42 -6.28 11.17
CA TYR A 140 -5.34 -6.11 12.29
C TYR A 140 -5.52 -7.37 13.14
N LEU A 141 -5.42 -8.56 12.55
CA LEU A 141 -5.71 -9.82 13.25
C LEU A 141 -4.45 -10.58 13.66
N LYS A 142 -3.37 -10.53 12.86
CA LYS A 142 -2.14 -11.24 13.17
C LYS A 142 -1.51 -10.70 14.48
N PRO A 143 -1.41 -11.49 15.56
CA PRO A 143 -1.11 -10.97 16.90
C PRO A 143 0.17 -10.13 16.97
N ASN A 144 1.27 -10.61 16.38
CA ASN A 144 2.57 -9.93 16.42
C ASN A 144 2.55 -8.56 15.72
N VAL A 145 1.74 -8.43 14.65
CA VAL A 145 1.67 -7.21 13.83
C VAL A 145 0.65 -6.24 14.42
N ALA A 146 -0.49 -6.75 14.85
CA ALA A 146 -1.52 -5.96 15.54
C ALA A 146 -0.97 -5.35 16.83
N ALA A 147 -0.21 -6.10 17.63
CA ALA A 147 0.46 -5.60 18.82
C ALA A 147 1.49 -4.51 18.49
N TYR A 148 2.31 -4.72 17.45
CA TYR A 148 3.28 -3.74 16.97
C TYR A 148 2.61 -2.41 16.62
N PHE A 149 1.57 -2.41 15.78
CA PHE A 149 0.87 -1.17 15.41
C PHE A 149 0.07 -0.55 16.55
N ARG A 150 -0.47 -1.36 17.47
CA ARG A 150 -1.15 -0.86 18.67
C ARG A 150 -0.19 -0.08 19.57
N GLU A 151 1.02 -0.58 19.74
CA GLU A 151 2.03 0.08 20.56
C GLU A 151 2.61 1.31 19.87
N LEU A 152 2.76 1.30 18.54
CA LEU A 152 3.08 2.52 17.78
C LEU A 152 2.03 3.62 17.92
N SER A 153 0.76 3.27 18.12
CA SER A 153 -0.33 4.24 18.31
C SER A 153 -0.36 4.89 19.69
N LYS A 154 0.39 4.36 20.66
CA LYS A 154 0.46 4.89 22.03
C LYS A 154 1.67 5.80 22.26
N ARG A 155 2.56 5.89 21.26
CA ARG A 155 3.69 6.83 21.25
C ARG A 155 3.24 8.19 20.74
#